data_AF-W8SQ64-F1
#
_entry.id   AF-W8SQ64-F1
#
_cell.length_a   1.000
_cell.length_b   1.000
_cell.length_c   1.000
_cell.angle_alpha   90.00
_cell.angle_beta   90.00
_cell.angle_gamma   90.00
#
_symmetry.space_group_name_H-M   'P 1'
#
loop_
_entity.id
_entity.type
_entity.pdbx_description
1 polymer ?
#
loop_
_entity_poly.entity_id
_entity_poly.type
_entity_poly.pdbx_seq_one_letter_code
_entity_poly.pdbx_strand_id
1 'polypeptide(L)'
;MIETAFTPFQSLAGGVLIGLAAVLLMWTLGRVMGATGILAGLLAPASVYDFGWRAALLAGMVTGPVAYLAVTGEMPPIEVPVSTPMLLIGGFIVGVGVTFGSGCTSGHGVCGMARLSKRSIVATLSFMVTTAATVYVIRHVFGG
;
A
#
# COMPACT_ATOMS: atom_id res chain seq x y z
N MET A 1 6.90 -10.99 21.80
CA MET A 1 5.99 -9.83 21.71
C MET A 1 6.78 -8.77 20.95
N ILE A 2 6.34 -8.39 19.75
CA ILE A 2 7.00 -7.30 19.01
C ILE A 2 6.58 -6.01 19.70
N GLU A 3 7.52 -5.32 20.35
CA GLU A 3 7.25 -3.99 20.89
C GLU A 3 6.98 -3.02 19.73
N THR A 4 5.76 -2.48 19.66
CA THR A 4 5.48 -1.34 18.79
C THR A 4 6.12 -0.09 19.40
N ALA A 5 7.38 0.16 19.06
CA ALA A 5 8.08 1.37 19.48
C ALA A 5 7.36 2.61 18.93
N PHE A 6 7.07 3.59 19.79
CA PHE A 6 6.43 4.83 19.38
C PHE A 6 7.44 5.71 18.62
N THR A 7 7.30 5.80 17.30
CA THR A 7 8.22 6.51 16.40
C THR A 7 7.53 7.65 15.63
N PRO A 8 7.06 8.71 16.33
CA PRO A 8 6.18 9.72 15.74
C PRO A 8 6.86 10.50 14.61
N PHE A 9 8.12 10.90 14.77
CA PHE A 9 8.85 11.67 13.75
C PHE A 9 9.13 10.87 12.49
N GLN A 10 9.50 9.59 12.63
CA GLN A 10 9.73 8.70 11.49
C GLN A 10 8.43 8.43 10.73
N SER A 11 7.34 8.17 11.47
CA SER A 11 6.01 7.97 10.90
C SER A 11 5.49 9.21 10.18
N LEU A 12 5.71 10.41 10.75
CA LEU A 12 5.37 11.68 10.12
C LEU A 12 6.17 11.91 8.84
N ALA A 13 7.50 11.71 8.89
CA ALA A 13 8.37 11.86 7.72
C ALA A 13 7.96 10.91 6.58
N GLY A 14 7.69 9.64 6.89
CA GLY A 14 7.17 8.67 5.92
C GLY A 14 5.83 9.09 5.32
N GLY A 15 4.90 9.58 6.16
CA GLY A 15 3.61 10.10 5.71
C GLY A 15 3.75 11.30 4.77
N VAL A 16 4.65 12.24 5.09
CA VAL A 16 4.96 13.39 4.23
C VAL A 16 5.55 12.93 2.90
N LEU A 17 6.48 11.98 2.88
CA LEU A 17 7.07 11.44 1.65
C LEU A 17 6.03 10.76 0.76
N ILE A 18 5.12 9.95 1.32
CA ILE A 18 4.03 9.31 0.57
C ILE A 18 3.07 10.36 0.01
N GLY A 19 2.71 11.37 0.81
CA GLY A 19 1.84 12.46 0.39
C GLY A 19 2.46 13.27 -0.75
N LEU A 20 3.74 13.64 -0.62
CA LEU A 20 4.51 14.32 -1.66
C LEU A 20 4.57 13.50 -2.95
N ALA A 21 4.86 12.20 -2.86
CA ALA A 21 4.88 11.31 -4.03
C ALA A 21 3.52 11.24 -4.73
N ALA A 22 2.42 11.16 -3.97
CA ALA A 22 1.07 11.15 -4.53
C ALA A 22 0.70 12.48 -5.21
N VAL A 23 1.09 13.62 -4.62
CA VAL A 23 0.88 14.95 -5.21
C VAL A 23 1.74 15.14 -6.45
N LEU A 24 3.00 14.72 -6.43
CA LEU A 24 3.89 14.81 -7.59
C LEU A 24 3.37 13.99 -8.76
N LEU A 25 2.86 12.77 -8.52
CA LEU A 25 2.25 11.94 -9.55
C LEU A 25 1.02 12.64 -10.17
N MET A 26 0.19 13.27 -9.33
CA MET A 26 -0.97 14.03 -9.78
C MET A 26 -0.59 15.30 -10.53
N TRP A 27 0.42 16.02 -10.07
CA TRP A 27 0.88 17.28 -10.64
C TRP A 27 1.58 17.08 -12.00
N THR A 28 2.43 16.05 -12.10
CA THR A 28 3.26 15.83 -13.30
C THR A 28 2.54 15.03 -14.38
N LEU A 29 1.77 14.01 -14.00
CA LEU A 29 1.13 13.08 -14.95
C LEU A 29 -0.39 13.16 -14.94
N GLY A 30 -0.99 13.97 -14.06
CA GLY A 30 -2.45 14.05 -13.93
C GLY A 30 -3.10 12.77 -13.38
N ARG A 31 -2.29 11.86 -12.79
CA ARG A 31 -2.76 10.54 -12.33
C ARG A 31 -2.90 10.51 -10.82
N VAL A 32 -3.91 9.79 -10.34
CA VAL A 32 -4.12 9.54 -8.91
C VAL A 32 -3.34 8.30 -8.50
N MET A 33 -2.62 8.37 -7.37
CA MET A 33 -1.91 7.21 -6.82
C MET A 33 -2.91 6.11 -6.43
N GLY A 34 -2.70 4.90 -6.96
CA GLY A 34 -3.48 3.71 -6.62
C GLY A 34 -2.72 2.45 -7.03
N ALA A 35 -1.98 1.86 -6.09
CA ALA A 35 -0.98 0.82 -6.37
C ALA A 35 -1.56 -0.38 -7.14
N THR A 36 -2.75 -0.86 -6.78
CA THR A 36 -3.42 -1.96 -7.47
C THR A 36 -3.75 -1.60 -8.91
N GLY A 37 -4.30 -0.40 -9.14
CA GLY A 37 -4.62 0.06 -10.49
C GLY A 37 -3.36 0.24 -11.33
N ILE A 38 -2.29 0.76 -10.73
CA ILE A 38 -0.95 0.91 -11.34
C ILE A 38 -0.42 -0.46 -11.80
N LEU A 39 -0.40 -1.44 -10.89
CA LEU A 39 0.06 -2.81 -11.17
C LEU A 39 -0.79 -3.49 -12.25
N ALA A 40 -2.12 -3.43 -12.14
CA ALA A 40 -3.01 -4.04 -13.12
C ALA A 40 -2.81 -3.48 -14.54
N GLY A 41 -2.68 -2.15 -14.65
CA GLY A 41 -2.38 -1.52 -15.95
C GLY A 41 -0.92 -1.66 -16.39
N LEU A 42 0.00 -2.08 -15.53
CA LEU A 42 1.33 -2.50 -15.97
C LEU A 42 1.27 -3.87 -16.67
N LEU A 43 0.44 -4.78 -16.15
CA LEU A 43 0.24 -6.12 -16.72
C LEU A 43 -0.54 -6.11 -18.03
N ALA A 44 -1.49 -5.18 -18.17
CA ALA A 44 -2.26 -4.96 -19.39
C ALA A 44 -2.22 -3.47 -19.80
N PRO A 45 -1.07 -3.00 -20.33
CA PRO A 45 -0.88 -1.59 -20.66
C PRO A 45 -1.65 -1.19 -21.93
N ALA A 46 -2.24 -0.01 -21.92
CA ALA A 46 -2.95 0.54 -23.08
C ALA A 46 -2.00 1.10 -24.15
N SER A 47 -0.77 1.48 -23.77
CA SER A 47 0.26 1.99 -24.68
C SER A 47 1.65 1.86 -24.05
N VAL A 48 2.70 2.04 -24.86
CA VAL A 48 4.09 2.06 -24.38
C VAL A 48 4.32 3.19 -23.38
N TYR A 49 3.69 4.35 -23.60
CA TYR A 49 3.74 5.45 -22.65
C TYR A 49 3.07 5.07 -21.32
N ASP A 50 1.91 4.42 -21.37
CA ASP A 50 1.21 3.96 -20.17
C ASP A 50 2.03 2.94 -19.37
N PHE A 51 2.69 2.01 -20.06
CA PHE A 51 3.64 1.09 -19.45
C PHE A 51 4.80 1.82 -18.77
N GLY A 52 5.42 2.78 -19.46
CA GLY A 52 6.63 3.45 -19.00
C GLY A 52 6.48 4.14 -17.65
N TRP A 53 5.41 4.94 -17.46
CA TRP A 53 5.23 5.66 -16.19
C TRP A 53 4.85 4.72 -15.04
N ARG A 54 4.05 3.67 -15.31
CA ARG A 54 3.67 2.67 -14.30
C ARG A 54 4.88 1.85 -13.86
N ALA A 55 5.71 1.45 -14.83
CA ALA A 55 6.94 0.71 -14.58
C ALA A 55 7.91 1.55 -13.76
N ALA A 56 8.09 2.83 -14.12
CA ALA A 56 8.95 3.75 -13.37
C ALA A 56 8.47 3.93 -11.93
N LEU A 57 7.16 4.07 -11.72
CA LEU A 57 6.60 4.23 -10.39
C LEU A 57 6.76 2.97 -9.53
N LEU A 58 6.49 1.79 -10.11
CA LEU A 58 6.67 0.50 -9.41
C LEU A 58 8.14 0.19 -9.14
N ALA A 59 9.04 0.51 -10.07
CA ALA A 59 10.47 0.42 -9.86
C ALA A 59 10.89 1.31 -8.67
N GLY A 60 10.40 2.54 -8.61
CA GLY A 60 10.63 3.43 -7.46
C GLY A 60 10.11 2.88 -6.13
N MET A 61 8.99 2.17 -6.12
CA MET A 61 8.50 1.49 -4.91
C MET A 61 9.41 0.33 -4.49
N VAL A 62 9.88 -0.47 -5.46
CA VAL A 62 10.74 -1.64 -5.22
C VAL A 62 12.15 -1.24 -4.77
N THR A 63 12.66 -0.08 -5.19
CA THR A 63 13.99 0.40 -4.79
C THR A 63 14.07 0.95 -3.37
N GLY A 64 12.95 1.07 -2.64
CA GLY A 64 12.91 1.60 -1.28
C GLY A 64 13.91 0.95 -0.30
N PRO A 65 13.94 -0.38 -0.16
CA PRO A 65 14.92 -1.07 0.70
C PRO A 65 16.37 -0.88 0.26
N VAL A 66 16.62 -0.75 -1.05
CA VAL A 66 17.96 -0.50 -1.60
C VAL A 66 18.43 0.92 -1.27
N ALA A 67 17.52 1.89 -1.38
CA ALA A 67 17.79 3.27 -0.97
C ALA A 67 18.05 3.34 0.55
N TYR A 68 17.31 2.59 1.36
CA TYR A 68 17.57 2.45 2.79
C TYR A 68 18.99 1.91 3.03
N LEU A 69 19.35 0.79 2.40
CA LEU A 69 20.69 0.20 2.48
C LEU A 69 21.79 1.20 2.08
N ALA A 70 21.59 1.97 1.02
CA ALA A 70 22.58 2.93 0.55
C ALA A 70 22.82 4.09 1.55
N VAL A 71 21.81 4.44 2.36
CA VAL A 71 21.89 5.53 3.33
C VAL A 71 22.36 5.04 4.70
N THR A 72 21.91 3.87 5.14
CA THR A 72 22.16 3.34 6.49
C THR A 72 23.32 2.35 6.55
N GLY A 73 23.70 1.76 5.42
CA GLY A 73 24.68 0.68 5.34
C GLY A 73 24.12 -0.71 5.68
N GLU A 74 22.85 -0.82 6.08
CA GLU A 74 22.21 -2.08 6.46
C GLU A 74 20.87 -2.28 5.76
N MET A 75 20.51 -3.54 5.47
CA MET A 75 19.17 -3.85 4.97
C MET A 75 18.14 -3.66 6.09
N PRO A 76 16.92 -3.15 5.79
CA PRO A 76 15.89 -3.05 6.80
C PRO A 76 15.52 -4.46 7.31
N PRO A 77 15.30 -4.66 8.61
CA PRO A 77 14.90 -5.95 9.15
C PRO A 77 13.52 -6.34 8.60
N ILE A 78 13.45 -7.47 7.88
CA ILE A 78 12.22 -8.00 7.30
C ILE A 78 11.70 -9.10 8.22
N GLU A 79 10.71 -8.78 9.03
CA GLU A 79 10.01 -9.75 9.87
C GLU A 79 8.65 -10.07 9.27
N VAL A 80 8.45 -11.30 8.82
CA VAL A 80 7.17 -11.80 8.31
C VAL A 80 6.66 -12.86 9.29
N PRO A 81 5.85 -12.49 10.30
CA PRO A 81 5.41 -13.40 11.35
C PRO A 81 4.24 -14.29 10.90
N VAL A 82 4.22 -14.72 9.63
CA VAL A 82 3.17 -15.57 9.04
C VAL A 82 3.79 -16.59 8.08
N SER A 83 3.15 -17.75 7.94
CA SER A 83 3.62 -18.80 7.03
C SER A 83 3.42 -18.43 5.56
N THR A 84 4.25 -18.96 4.67
CA THR A 84 4.15 -18.73 3.21
C THR A 84 2.75 -19.06 2.66
N PRO A 85 2.08 -20.17 3.04
CA PRO A 85 0.71 -20.43 2.59
C PRO A 85 -0.28 -19.33 3.01
N MET A 86 -0.16 -18.83 4.24
CA MET A 86 -1.02 -17.75 4.72
C MET A 86 -0.79 -16.45 3.95
N LEU A 87 0.47 -16.15 3.59
CA LEU A 87 0.82 -15.01 2.75
C LEU A 87 0.22 -15.12 1.34
N LEU A 88 0.30 -16.30 0.71
CA LEU A 88 -0.26 -16.54 -0.63
C LEU A 88 -1.80 -16.42 -0.63
N ILE A 89 -2.45 -17.08 0.33
CA ILE A 89 -3.92 -17.02 0.48
C ILE A 89 -4.37 -15.59 0.78
N GLY A 90 -3.70 -14.92 1.72
CA GLY A 90 -3.99 -13.53 2.07
C GLY A 90 -3.82 -12.58 0.88
N GLY A 91 -2.73 -12.72 0.13
CA GLY A 91 -2.48 -11.95 -1.09
C GLY A 91 -3.56 -12.16 -2.16
N PHE A 92 -4.00 -13.40 -2.36
CA PHE A 92 -5.09 -13.72 -3.29
C PHE A 92 -6.41 -13.08 -2.85
N ILE A 93 -6.80 -13.23 -1.57
CA ILE A 93 -8.04 -12.64 -1.02
C ILE A 93 -7.99 -11.12 -1.14
N VAL A 94 -6.85 -10.49 -0.81
CA VAL A 94 -6.66 -9.05 -0.98
C VAL A 94 -6.82 -8.66 -2.44
N GLY A 95 -6.22 -9.40 -3.38
CA GLY A 95 -6.34 -9.18 -4.83
C GLY A 95 -7.81 -9.18 -5.30
N VAL A 96 -8.59 -10.15 -4.86
CA VAL A 96 -10.03 -10.21 -5.12
C VAL A 96 -10.75 -9.01 -4.50
N GLY A 97 -10.45 -8.70 -3.23
CA GLY A 97 -11.07 -7.58 -2.49
C GLY A 97 -10.81 -6.22 -3.12
N VAL A 98 -9.57 -5.91 -3.51
CA VAL A 98 -9.23 -4.62 -4.16
C VAL A 98 -9.86 -4.48 -5.55
N THR A 99 -10.11 -5.61 -6.23
CA THR A 99 -10.81 -5.64 -7.52
C THR A 99 -12.28 -5.25 -7.34
N PHE A 100 -12.99 -5.90 -6.41
CA PHE A 100 -14.38 -5.56 -6.11
C PHE A 100 -14.54 -4.19 -5.43
N GLY A 101 -13.56 -3.77 -4.63
CA GLY A 101 -13.50 -2.41 -4.07
C GLY A 101 -13.22 -1.33 -5.11
N SER A 102 -12.78 -1.72 -6.32
CA SER A 102 -12.29 -0.81 -7.37
C SER A 102 -11.18 0.12 -6.87
N GLY A 103 -10.28 -0.41 -6.05
CA GLY A 103 -9.20 0.34 -5.43
C GLY A 103 -8.66 -0.32 -4.17
N CYS A 104 -7.52 0.20 -3.71
CA CYS A 104 -6.85 -0.23 -2.48
C CYS A 104 -6.68 0.96 -1.53
N THR A 105 -5.99 0.74 -0.41
CA THR A 105 -5.75 1.75 0.63
C THR A 105 -4.94 2.96 0.14
N SER A 106 -4.03 2.81 -0.82
CA SER A 106 -3.33 3.96 -1.41
C SER A 106 -4.28 4.85 -2.23
N GLY A 107 -5.19 4.26 -3.01
CA GLY A 107 -6.17 5.00 -3.79
C GLY A 107 -7.30 5.59 -2.97
N HIS A 108 -7.97 4.76 -2.15
CA HIS A 108 -9.08 5.19 -1.31
C HIS A 108 -8.63 5.96 -0.08
N GLY A 109 -7.66 5.42 0.66
CA GLY A 109 -7.19 5.99 1.92
C GLY A 109 -6.39 7.27 1.70
N VAL A 110 -5.27 7.19 0.98
CA VAL A 110 -4.37 8.36 0.83
C VAL A 110 -5.01 9.42 -0.07
N CYS A 111 -5.23 9.11 -1.35
CA CYS A 111 -5.74 10.12 -2.30
C CYS A 111 -7.24 10.38 -2.17
N GLY A 112 -8.04 9.34 -1.93
CA GLY A 112 -9.49 9.42 -1.91
C GLY A 112 -10.05 10.22 -0.74
N MET A 113 -9.53 9.98 0.47
CA MET A 113 -9.93 10.75 1.66
C MET A 113 -9.45 12.20 1.59
N ALA A 114 -8.22 12.44 1.09
CA ALA A 114 -7.70 13.80 0.89
C ALA A 114 -8.57 14.63 -0.08
N ARG A 115 -9.25 13.96 -1.02
CA ARG A 115 -10.21 14.58 -1.96
C ARG A 115 -11.66 14.59 -1.45
N LEU A 116 -11.88 14.25 -0.18
CA LEU A 116 -13.19 14.21 0.48
C LEU A 116 -14.23 13.33 -0.25
N SER A 117 -13.77 12.26 -0.90
CA SER A 117 -14.66 11.32 -1.60
C SER A 117 -15.45 10.47 -0.59
N LYS A 118 -16.78 10.63 -0.56
CA LYS A 118 -17.67 9.80 0.27
C LYS A 118 -17.48 8.31 0.00
N ARG A 119 -17.36 7.92 -1.27
CA ARG A 119 -17.08 6.53 -1.68
C ARG A 119 -15.79 6.01 -1.03
N SER A 120 -14.74 6.83 -1.05
CA SER A 120 -13.43 6.42 -0.52
C SER A 120 -13.41 6.35 0.99
N ILE A 121 -14.09 7.28 1.67
CA ILE A 121 -14.23 7.26 3.12
C ILE A 121 -14.93 5.96 3.55
N VAL A 122 -16.07 5.62 2.93
CA VAL A 122 -16.80 4.38 3.22
C VAL A 122 -15.92 3.15 2.93
N ALA A 123 -15.24 3.10 1.78
CA ALA A 123 -14.35 1.98 1.46
C ALA A 123 -13.22 1.81 2.48
N THR A 124 -12.55 2.90 2.86
CA THR A 124 -11.46 2.87 3.85
C THR A 124 -11.94 2.45 5.23
N LEU A 125 -13.10 2.94 5.69
CA LEU A 125 -13.70 2.49 6.95
C LEU A 125 -14.00 0.98 6.92
N SER A 126 -14.61 0.48 5.85
CA SER A 126 -14.88 -0.95 5.68
C SER A 126 -13.60 -1.79 5.70
N PHE A 127 -12.53 -1.33 5.03
CA PHE A 127 -11.22 -2.01 5.07
C PHE A 127 -10.69 -2.08 6.50
N MET A 128 -10.65 -0.94 7.21
CA MET A 128 -10.08 -0.87 8.56
C MET A 128 -10.88 -1.71 9.57
N VAL A 129 -12.21 -1.66 9.51
CA VAL A 129 -13.09 -2.49 10.37
C VAL A 129 -12.87 -3.97 10.09
N THR A 130 -12.82 -4.37 8.82
CA THR A 130 -12.61 -5.77 8.43
C THR A 130 -11.22 -6.25 8.86
N THR A 131 -10.18 -5.43 8.67
CA THR A 131 -8.81 -5.75 9.12
C THR A 131 -8.76 -5.91 10.64
N ALA A 132 -9.36 -4.99 11.40
CA ALA A 132 -9.40 -5.07 12.86
C ALA A 132 -10.12 -6.35 13.33
N ALA A 133 -11.29 -6.65 12.76
CA ALA A 133 -12.04 -7.86 13.06
C ALA A 133 -11.26 -9.14 12.71
N THR A 134 -10.61 -9.18 11.53
CA THR A 134 -9.82 -10.32 11.07
C THR A 134 -8.63 -10.57 12.00
N VAL A 135 -7.87 -9.52 12.33
CA VAL A 135 -6.73 -9.62 13.26
C VAL A 135 -7.19 -10.07 14.65
N TYR A 136 -8.31 -9.54 15.14
CA TYR A 136 -8.89 -9.96 16.42
C TYR A 136 -9.23 -11.45 16.43
N VAL A 137 -9.95 -11.93 15.41
CA VAL A 137 -10.34 -13.33 15.29
C VAL A 137 -9.12 -14.25 15.22
N ILE A 138 -8.15 -13.92 14.37
CA ILE A 138 -6.93 -14.74 14.23
C ILE A 138 -6.15 -14.80 15.54
N ARG A 139 -5.90 -13.64 16.17
CA ARG A 139 -5.02 -13.58 17.35
C ARG A 139 -5.66 -14.00 18.67
N HIS A 140 -6.95 -13.72 18.86
CA HIS A 140 -7.61 -13.89 20.15
C HIS A 140 -8.61 -15.05 20.18
N VAL A 141 -9.18 -15.44 19.03
CA VAL A 141 -10.13 -16.57 18.96
C VAL A 141 -9.41 -17.86 18.57
N PHE A 142 -8.59 -17.82 17.52
CA PHE A 142 -7.82 -18.99 17.08
C PHE A 142 -6.47 -19.16 17.78
N GLY A 143 -6.00 -18.14 18.53
CA GLY A 143 -4.73 -18.18 19.25
C GLY A 143 -3.50 -18.17 18.36
N GLY A 144 -3.62 -17.67 17.11
CA GLY A 144 -2.54 -17.56 16.13
C GLY A 144 -1.75 -16.25 16.19
#